data_AF-A0A7S1C0U6-F1
#
_entry.id   AF-A0A7S1C0U6-F1
#
_cell.length_a   1.000
_cell.length_b   1.000
_cell.length_c   1.000
_cell.angle_alpha   90.00
_cell.angle_beta   90.00
_cell.angle_gamma   90.00
#
_symmetry.space_group_name_H-M   'P 1'
#
loop_
_entity.id
_entity.type
_entity.pdbx_description
1 polymer ?
#
loop_
_entity_poly.entity_id
_entity_poly.type
_entity_poly.pdbx_seq_one_letter_code
_entity_poly.pdbx_strand_id
1 'polypeptide(L)'
;HKHQIAGLLANLSENVENQVRIVDLGITAVLRKLAQIGNEDIQQDCSRALANLSSNEKSHYTIYKQDGLNALMALTKSSNETCLEFVSMAIRFLVSNAEIRSA
;
A
#
# COMPACT_ATOMS: atom_id res chain seq x y z
N HIS A 1 -8.07 -17.47 -3.91
CA HIS A 1 -6.78 -17.25 -3.22
C HIS A 1 -6.28 -15.82 -3.26
N LYS A 2 -6.16 -15.14 -4.41
CA LYS A 2 -5.59 -13.78 -4.48
C LYS A 2 -6.33 -12.74 -3.63
N HIS A 3 -7.67 -12.78 -3.63
CA HIS A 3 -8.52 -11.96 -2.75
C HIS A 3 -8.26 -12.24 -1.26
N GLN A 4 -8.19 -13.52 -0.85
CA GLN A 4 -7.87 -13.89 0.54
C GLN A 4 -6.47 -13.40 0.97
N ILE A 5 -5.49 -13.41 0.06
CA ILE A 5 -4.15 -12.89 0.34
C ILE A 5 -4.21 -11.37 0.54
N ALA A 6 -4.90 -10.64 -0.34
CA ALA A 6 -5.06 -9.19 -0.22
C ALA A 6 -5.74 -8.82 1.12
N GLY A 7 -6.87 -9.45 1.44
CA GLY A 7 -7.60 -9.22 2.68
C GLY A 7 -6.79 -9.57 3.93
N LEU A 8 -6.03 -10.68 3.91
CA LEU A 8 -5.12 -11.03 5.01
C LEU A 8 -4.05 -9.96 5.23
N LEU A 9 -3.38 -9.50 4.18
CA LEU A 9 -2.34 -8.48 4.28
C LEU A 9 -2.91 -7.15 4.78
N ALA A 10 -4.09 -6.77 4.31
CA ALA A 10 -4.77 -5.58 4.74
C ALA A 10 -5.11 -5.65 6.24
N ASN A 11 -5.65 -6.77 6.72
CA ASN A 11 -5.94 -6.96 8.14
C ASN A 11 -4.67 -6.99 9.00
N LEU A 12 -3.60 -7.64 8.55
CA LEU A 12 -2.33 -7.66 9.28
C LEU A 12 -1.70 -6.27 9.40
N SER A 13 -1.87 -5.43 8.37
CA SER A 13 -1.33 -4.06 8.33
C SER A 13 -2.03 -3.07 9.25
N GLU A 14 -3.25 -3.37 9.74
CA GLU A 14 -3.98 -2.53 10.69
C GLU A 14 -3.29 -2.46 12.06
N ASN A 15 -2.55 -3.51 12.43
CA ASN A 15 -1.76 -3.50 13.64
C ASN A 15 -0.42 -2.79 13.40
N VAL A 16 -0.21 -1.67 14.10
CA VAL A 16 1.00 -0.83 14.02
C VAL A 16 2.30 -1.60 14.27
N GLU A 17 2.28 -2.60 15.17
CA GLU A 17 3.45 -3.43 15.49
C GLU A 17 3.89 -4.29 14.31
N ASN A 18 2.96 -4.63 13.41
CA ASN A 18 3.24 -5.44 12.24
C ASN A 18 3.74 -4.62 11.05
N GLN A 19 3.42 -3.33 10.97
CA GLN A 19 3.60 -2.54 9.74
C GLN A 19 5.04 -2.52 9.23
N VAL A 20 6.00 -2.21 10.11
CA VAL A 20 7.43 -2.19 9.75
C VAL A 20 7.90 -3.58 9.34
N ARG A 21 7.54 -4.60 10.13
CA ARG A 21 7.94 -6.00 9.86
C ARG A 21 7.37 -6.51 8.54
N ILE A 22 6.12 -6.19 8.22
CA ILE A 22 5.47 -6.56 6.95
C ILE A 22 6.21 -5.94 5.77
N VAL A 23 6.56 -4.65 5.89
CA VAL A 23 7.29 -3.94 4.83
C VAL A 23 8.70 -4.51 4.67
N ASP A 24 9.41 -4.80 5.76
CA ASP A 24 10.75 -5.41 5.72
C ASP A 24 10.76 -6.81 5.08
N LEU A 25 9.64 -7.54 5.14
CA LEU A 25 9.46 -8.81 4.43
C LEU A 25 9.27 -8.66 2.90
N GLY A 26 9.27 -7.44 2.37
CA GLY A 26 9.15 -7.19 0.93
C GLY A 26 7.70 -7.23 0.41
N ILE A 27 6.71 -7.10 1.30
CA ILE A 27 5.29 -7.25 0.95
C ILE A 27 4.81 -6.19 -0.04
N THR A 28 5.46 -5.03 -0.13
CA THR A 28 5.15 -4.00 -1.13
C THR A 28 5.17 -4.54 -2.57
N ALA A 29 6.12 -5.43 -2.89
CA ALA A 29 6.20 -6.06 -4.20
C ALA A 29 5.04 -7.04 -4.47
N VAL A 30 4.53 -7.69 -3.42
CA VAL A 30 3.35 -8.58 -3.50
C VAL A 30 2.09 -7.74 -3.73
N LEU A 31 1.91 -6.67 -2.95
CA LEU A 31 0.79 -5.74 -3.11
C LEU A 31 0.78 -5.10 -4.49
N ARG A 32 1.95 -4.73 -5.05
CA ARG A 32 2.05 -4.24 -6.44
C ARG A 32 1.54 -5.25 -7.47
N LYS A 33 1.88 -6.54 -7.31
CA LYS A 33 1.39 -7.60 -8.22
C LYS A 33 -0.11 -7.81 -8.09
N LEU A 34 -0.64 -7.72 -6.87
CA LEU A 34 -2.07 -7.87 -6.61
C LEU A 34 -2.88 -6.66 -7.12
N ALA A 35 -2.37 -5.45 -6.95
CA ALA A 35 -2.96 -4.20 -7.41
C ALA A 35 -3.22 -4.15 -8.93
N GLN A 36 -2.42 -4.86 -9.72
CA GLN A 36 -2.59 -4.95 -11.18
C GLN A 36 -3.75 -5.86 -11.62
N ILE A 37 -4.35 -6.60 -10.69
CA ILE A 37 -5.50 -7.43 -10.98
C ILE A 37 -6.73 -6.53 -11.04
N GLY A 38 -7.45 -6.55 -12.16
CA GLY A 38 -8.67 -5.76 -12.39
C GLY A 38 -9.89 -6.25 -11.61
N ASN A 39 -9.72 -6.59 -10.34
CA ASN A 39 -10.79 -6.94 -9.42
C ASN A 39 -10.84 -5.91 -8.29
N GLU A 40 -12.00 -5.28 -8.13
CA GLU A 40 -12.17 -4.12 -7.24
C GLU A 40 -11.92 -4.47 -5.78
N ASP A 41 -12.36 -5.63 -5.30
CA ASP A 41 -12.14 -6.06 -3.92
C ASP A 41 -10.64 -6.25 -3.61
N ILE A 42 -9.90 -6.88 -4.53
CA ILE A 42 -8.45 -7.04 -4.41
C ILE A 42 -7.76 -5.67 -4.39
N GLN A 43 -8.16 -4.75 -5.28
CA GLN A 43 -7.58 -3.42 -5.36
C GLN A 43 -7.84 -2.61 -4.09
N GLN A 44 -9.07 -2.66 -3.56
CA GLN A 44 -9.46 -2.01 -2.32
C GLN A 44 -8.67 -2.55 -1.11
N ASP A 45 -8.49 -3.87 -1.01
CA ASP A 45 -7.67 -4.45 0.06
C ASP A 45 -6.19 -4.07 -0.11
N CYS A 46 -5.68 -4.04 -1.35
CA CYS A 46 -4.31 -3.60 -1.60
C CYS A 46 -4.09 -2.13 -1.25
N SER A 47 -5.03 -1.25 -1.61
CA SER A 47 -4.95 0.17 -1.27
C SER A 47 -5.05 0.38 0.23
N ARG A 48 -5.97 -0.32 0.92
CA ARG A 48 -6.10 -0.29 2.38
C ARG A 48 -4.80 -0.74 3.05
N ALA A 49 -4.22 -1.85 2.60
CA ALA A 49 -2.94 -2.34 3.12
C ALA A 49 -1.83 -1.29 2.94
N LEU A 50 -1.67 -0.73 1.73
CA LEU A 50 -0.66 0.28 1.46
C LEU A 50 -0.87 1.56 2.28
N ALA A 51 -2.12 1.98 2.49
CA ALA A 51 -2.44 3.14 3.32
C ALA A 51 -2.06 2.91 4.79
N ASN A 52 -2.40 1.74 5.34
CA ASN A 52 -2.03 1.37 6.70
C ASN A 52 -0.51 1.31 6.88
N LEU A 53 0.20 0.64 5.97
CA LEU A 53 1.67 0.55 6.03
C LEU A 53 2.32 1.93 5.89
N SER A 54 1.76 2.80 5.04
CA SER A 54 2.24 4.18 4.85
C SER A 54 1.89 5.09 6.03
N SER A 55 0.94 4.73 6.90
CA SER A 55 0.63 5.53 8.10
C SER A 55 1.80 5.57 9.10
N ASN A 56 2.76 4.66 8.97
CA ASN A 56 3.95 4.58 9.82
C ASN A 56 5.18 5.15 9.10
N GLU A 57 5.71 6.24 9.65
CA GLU A 57 6.87 6.95 9.09
C GLU A 57 8.11 6.07 8.95
N LYS A 58 8.28 5.08 9.85
CA LYS A 58 9.41 4.15 9.79
C LYS A 58 9.34 3.24 8.56
N SER A 59 8.15 3.01 8.02
CA SER A 59 7.94 2.19 6.82
C SER A 59 8.17 2.96 5.52
N HIS A 60 8.12 4.30 5.54
CA HIS A 60 8.10 5.15 4.34
C HIS A 60 9.26 4.88 3.40
N TYR A 61 10.49 4.94 3.91
CA TYR A 61 11.69 4.77 3.11
C TYR A 61 11.74 3.38 2.45
N THR A 62 11.36 2.34 3.19
CA THR A 62 11.35 0.97 2.69
C THR A 62 10.24 0.78 1.64
N ILE A 63 9.04 1.34 1.86
CA ILE A 63 7.96 1.34 0.86
C ILE A 63 8.43 2.03 -0.44
N TYR A 64 9.08 3.17 -0.33
CA TYR A 64 9.64 3.89 -1.48
C TYR A 64 10.67 3.04 -2.22
N LYS A 65 11.66 2.47 -1.51
CA LYS A 65 12.69 1.60 -2.10
C LYS A 65 12.13 0.34 -2.74
N GLN A 66 11.01 -0.17 -2.23
CA GLN A 66 10.32 -1.33 -2.79
C GLN A 66 9.30 -0.97 -3.87
N ASP A 67 9.42 0.23 -4.47
CA ASP A 67 8.60 0.66 -5.60
C ASP A 67 7.11 0.83 -5.26
N GLY A 68 6.82 1.21 -4.01
CA GLY A 68 5.47 1.39 -3.50
C GLY A 68 4.68 2.51 -4.19
N LEU A 69 5.35 3.55 -4.68
CA LEU A 69 4.71 4.62 -5.45
C LEU A 69 4.11 4.09 -6.76
N ASN A 70 4.82 3.20 -7.47
CA ASN A 70 4.29 2.56 -8.67
C ASN A 70 3.10 1.65 -8.36
N ALA A 71 3.08 1.00 -7.19
CA ALA A 71 1.91 0.23 -6.75
C ALA A 71 0.69 1.15 -6.54
N LEU A 72 0.88 2.30 -5.90
CA LEU A 72 -0.18 3.29 -5.70
C LEU A 72 -0.66 3.88 -7.03
N MET A 73 0.24 4.21 -7.97
CA MET A 73 -0.13 4.69 -9.31
C MET A 73 -0.86 3.66 -10.16
N ALA A 74 -0.67 2.37 -9.92
CA ALA A 74 -1.48 1.35 -10.59
C ALA A 74 -2.93 1.38 -10.08
N LEU A 75 -3.12 1.63 -8.79
CA LEU A 75 -4.43 1.65 -8.12
C LEU A 75 -5.24 2.92 -8.42
N THR A 76 -4.61 4.03 -8.82
CA THR A 76 -5.33 5.26 -9.22
C THR A 76 -6.23 5.07 -10.44
N LYS A 77 -6.09 3.97 -11.17
CA LYS A 77 -6.93 3.61 -12.32
C LYS A 77 -8.20 2.85 -11.93
N SER A 78 -8.39 2.54 -10.64
CA SER A 78 -9.59 1.85 -10.16
C SER A 78 -10.83 2.73 -10.28
N SER A 79 -11.97 2.12 -10.59
CA SER A 79 -13.30 2.74 -10.52
C SER A 79 -13.87 2.80 -9.09
N ASN A 80 -13.24 2.10 -8.14
CA ASN A 80 -13.71 2.02 -6.77
C ASN A 80 -13.26 3.26 -5.97
N GLU A 81 -14.22 4.09 -5.53
CA GLU A 81 -13.96 5.31 -4.77
C GLU A 81 -13.22 5.04 -3.47
N THR A 82 -13.60 4.01 -2.72
CA THR A 82 -12.91 3.61 -1.47
C THR A 82 -11.46 3.21 -1.74
N CYS A 83 -11.17 2.56 -2.87
CA CYS A 83 -9.79 2.28 -3.27
C CYS A 83 -9.01 3.60 -3.47
N LEU A 84 -9.60 4.57 -4.19
CA LEU A 84 -8.97 5.87 -4.47
C LEU A 84 -8.78 6.71 -3.21
N GLU A 85 -9.68 6.63 -2.23
CA GLU A 85 -9.54 7.27 -0.91
C GLU A 85 -8.30 6.75 -0.18
N PHE A 86 -8.14 5.42 -0.10
CA PHE A 86 -6.96 4.82 0.52
C PHE A 86 -5.67 5.15 -0.23
N VAL A 87 -5.70 5.16 -1.56
CA VAL A 87 -4.54 5.58 -2.37
C VAL A 87 -4.17 7.02 -2.04
N SER A 88 -5.14 7.91 -1.98
CA SER A 88 -4.91 9.33 -1.64
C SER A 88 -4.33 9.49 -0.24
N MET A 89 -4.81 8.71 0.73
CA MET A 89 -4.25 8.67 2.08
C MET A 89 -2.80 8.18 2.09
N ALA A 90 -2.51 7.08 1.40
CA ALA A 90 -1.17 6.50 1.31
C ALA A 90 -0.18 7.49 0.69
N ILE A 91 -0.55 8.11 -0.43
CA ILE A 91 0.26 9.14 -1.09
C ILE A 91 0.52 10.29 -0.13
N ARG A 92 -0.52 10.80 0.55
CA ARG A 92 -0.37 11.90 1.52
C ARG A 92 0.65 11.59 2.61
N PHE A 93 0.66 10.36 3.15
CA PHE A 93 1.64 9.96 4.15
C PHE A 93 3.06 9.85 3.58
N LEU A 94 3.23 9.25 2.40
CA LEU A 94 4.55 9.11 1.82
C LEU A 94 5.16 10.45 1.42
N VAL A 95 4.35 11.38 0.88
CA VAL A 95 4.83 12.72 0.50
C VAL A 95 5.02 13.65 1.69
N SER A 96 4.52 13.33 2.90
CA SER A 96 4.89 14.13 4.08
C SER A 96 6.34 13.91 4.49
N ASN A 97 6.96 12.81 4.05
CA ASN A 97 8.38 12.55 4.24
C ASN A 97 9.22 13.40 3.29
N ALA A 98 10.10 14.24 3.84
CA ALA A 98 10.94 15.15 3.06
C ALA A 98 11.90 14.43 2.11
N GLU A 99 12.43 13.27 2.52
CA GLU A 99 13.37 12.50 1.71
C GLU A 99 12.70 11.95 0.46
N ILE A 100 11.48 11.42 0.60
CA ILE A 100 10.68 10.91 -0.52
C ILE A 100 10.29 12.03 -1.48
N ARG A 101 10.01 13.24 -0.97
CA ARG A 101 9.69 14.40 -1.84
C ARG A 101 10.87 14.88 -2.68
N SER A 102 12.08 14.73 -2.17
CA SER A 102 13.30 15.24 -2.81
C SER A 102 14.01 14.24 -3.73
N ALA A 103 13.54 12.99 -3.75
CA ALA A 103 14.13 11.89 -4.50
C ALA A 103 13.48 11.71 -5.88
#